data_AF-A0A7W0STJ6-F1
#
_entry.id   AF-A0A7W0STJ6-F1
#
_cell.length_a   1.000
_cell.length_b   1.000
_cell.length_c   1.000
_cell.angle_alpha   90.00
_cell.angle_beta   90.00
_cell.angle_gamma   90.00
#
_symmetry.space_group_name_H-M   'P 1'
#
loop_
_entity.id
_entity.type
_entity.pdbx_description
1 polymer ?
#
loop_
_entity_poly.entity_id
_entity_poly.type
_entity_poly.pdbx_seq_one_letter_code
_entity_poly.pdbx_strand_id
1 'polypeptide(L)'
;AAAWAADALPFYPAGWPAGLALACGLATLAKPRVGLATTLLVPLLPIGNISLGLAFVYGAVAAAWFALFAREPGAGVAFALGPLFAPLGALGLLPLVLFRIRSTARRAFAAAAAVVVTAVVAVIRGTGLPFTGEQTPVSLSLHGTDGPLPAARALWTALAARPELLLEALAFGAAAALLPYVAARGVWALAVFGGTVMVATVLPLGDVSAVPFVAAIWLTCVVLAVPDKAARVYHAPRKMLEHFSG
;
A
#
# COMPACT_ATOMS: atom_id res chain seq x y z
N ALA A 1 1.11 8.17 -8.56
CA ALA A 1 2.46 7.69 -8.22
C ALA A 1 3.54 8.60 -8.79
N ALA A 2 3.76 8.64 -10.11
CA ALA A 2 4.82 9.44 -10.74
C ALA A 2 4.73 10.95 -10.46
N ALA A 3 3.57 11.59 -10.69
CA ALA A 3 3.37 13.01 -10.35
C ALA A 3 3.68 13.29 -8.88
N TRP A 4 3.13 12.47 -7.98
CA TRP A 4 3.36 12.64 -6.55
C TRP A 4 4.85 12.52 -6.19
N ALA A 5 5.57 11.54 -6.73
CA ALA A 5 6.99 11.37 -6.45
C ALA A 5 7.82 12.56 -6.97
N ALA A 6 7.45 13.08 -8.14
CA ALA A 6 8.11 14.25 -8.73
C ALA A 6 7.80 15.56 -7.98
N ASP A 7 6.61 15.67 -7.37
CA ASP A 7 6.18 16.81 -6.57
C ASP A 7 6.79 16.79 -5.15
N ALA A 8 6.86 15.61 -4.53
CA ALA A 8 7.38 15.44 -3.18
C ALA A 8 8.91 15.61 -3.07
N LEU A 9 9.63 15.47 -4.18
CA LEU A 9 11.09 15.58 -4.23
C LEU A 9 11.47 16.87 -4.96
N PRO A 10 12.13 17.84 -4.30
CA PRO A 10 12.45 19.15 -4.86
C PRO A 10 13.62 19.07 -5.86
N PHE A 11 13.42 18.31 -6.94
CA PHE A 11 14.41 18.04 -7.98
C PHE A 11 13.88 18.41 -9.37
N TYR A 12 12.60 18.16 -9.62
CA TYR A 12 12.01 18.43 -10.93
C TYR A 12 11.55 19.90 -11.05
N PRO A 13 11.73 20.54 -12.22
CA PRO A 13 11.20 21.88 -12.45
C PRO A 13 9.67 21.94 -12.36
N ALA A 14 9.12 23.12 -12.11
CA ALA A 14 7.67 23.32 -12.07
C ALA A 14 6.99 22.83 -13.36
N GLY A 15 5.83 22.16 -13.23
CA GLY A 15 5.06 21.59 -14.35
C GLY A 15 5.49 20.18 -14.80
N TRP A 16 6.70 19.73 -14.46
CA TRP A 16 7.16 18.37 -14.76
C TRP A 16 6.38 17.24 -14.09
N PRO A 17 5.86 17.37 -12.84
CA PRO A 17 5.06 16.30 -12.24
C PRO A 17 3.89 15.85 -13.13
N ALA A 18 3.19 16.80 -13.76
CA ALA A 18 2.10 16.50 -14.69
C ALA A 18 2.62 15.80 -15.96
N GLY A 19 3.72 16.30 -16.55
CA GLY A 19 4.34 15.69 -17.72
C GLY A 19 4.81 14.26 -17.48
N LEU A 20 5.45 13.99 -16.34
CA LEU A 20 5.90 12.66 -15.94
C LEU A 20 4.73 11.72 -15.66
N ALA A 21 3.66 12.20 -15.03
CA ALA A 21 2.46 11.40 -14.84
C ALA A 21 1.78 11.06 -16.16
N LEU A 22 1.68 12.02 -17.09
CA LEU A 22 1.16 11.77 -18.43
C LEU A 22 2.03 10.75 -19.17
N ALA A 23 3.35 10.91 -19.17
CA ALA A 23 4.26 9.97 -19.81
C ALA A 23 4.15 8.54 -19.22
N CYS A 24 4.12 8.42 -17.89
CA CYS A 24 3.92 7.12 -17.22
C CYS A 24 2.53 6.54 -17.50
N GLY A 25 1.49 7.39 -17.55
CA GLY A 25 0.12 7.00 -17.89
C GLY A 25 0.01 6.47 -19.31
N LEU A 26 0.55 7.19 -20.29
CA LEU A 26 0.62 6.77 -21.69
C LEU A 26 1.44 5.48 -21.85
N ALA A 27 2.57 5.36 -21.14
CA ALA A 27 3.35 4.14 -21.12
C ALA A 27 2.56 2.95 -20.53
N THR A 28 1.73 3.20 -19.51
CA THR A 28 0.84 2.19 -18.92
C THR A 28 -0.23 1.74 -19.90
N LEU A 29 -0.82 2.68 -20.67
CA LEU A 29 -1.81 2.39 -21.70
C LEU A 29 -1.22 1.55 -22.85
N ALA A 30 0.02 1.82 -23.24
CA ALA A 30 0.71 1.04 -24.27
C ALA A 30 1.11 -0.35 -23.76
N LYS A 31 1.81 -0.40 -22.63
CA LYS A 31 2.27 -1.64 -21.98
C LYS A 31 2.32 -1.42 -20.46
N PRO A 32 1.42 -2.05 -19.67
CA PRO A 32 1.38 -1.85 -18.22
C PRO A 32 2.71 -2.09 -17.50
N ARG A 33 3.55 -3.03 -18.00
CA ARG A 33 4.90 -3.26 -17.48
C ARG A 33 5.82 -2.05 -17.68
N VAL A 34 5.76 -1.41 -18.85
CA VAL A 34 6.58 -0.22 -19.14
C VAL A 34 6.13 0.92 -18.23
N GLY A 35 4.82 1.11 -18.07
CA GLY A 35 4.27 2.09 -17.12
C GLY A 35 4.74 1.90 -15.67
N LEU A 36 4.80 0.65 -15.19
CA LEU A 36 5.34 0.35 -13.86
C LEU A 36 6.84 0.67 -13.79
N ALA A 37 7.63 0.25 -14.78
CA ALA A 37 9.05 0.50 -14.82
C ALA A 37 9.37 2.01 -14.84
N THR A 38 8.70 2.78 -15.71
CA THR A 38 8.91 4.23 -15.79
C THR A 38 8.49 4.94 -14.51
N THR A 39 7.38 4.51 -13.88
CA THR A 39 6.96 5.05 -12.58
C THR A 39 8.01 4.82 -11.48
N LEU A 40 8.60 3.63 -11.43
CA LEU A 40 9.66 3.30 -10.47
C LEU A 40 10.97 4.03 -10.74
N LEU A 41 11.22 4.49 -11.96
CA LEU A 41 12.42 5.26 -12.29
C LEU A 41 12.32 6.74 -11.89
N VAL A 42 11.12 7.30 -11.73
CA VAL A 42 10.94 8.72 -11.38
C VAL A 42 11.70 9.14 -10.11
N PRO A 43 11.64 8.40 -8.99
CA PRO A 43 12.38 8.80 -7.78
C PRO A 43 13.89 8.61 -7.88
N LEU A 44 14.40 7.85 -8.87
CA LEU A 44 15.81 7.44 -8.93
C LEU A 44 16.76 8.64 -9.06
N LEU A 45 16.43 9.60 -9.93
CA LEU A 45 17.24 10.80 -10.15
C LEU A 45 17.27 11.72 -8.91
N PRO A 46 16.13 12.11 -8.31
CA PRO A 46 16.14 12.88 -7.08
C PRO A 46 16.89 12.19 -5.93
N ILE A 47 16.73 10.87 -5.78
CA ILE A 47 17.42 10.09 -4.75
C ILE A 47 18.95 10.09 -5.00
N GLY A 48 19.38 9.95 -6.26
CA GLY A 48 20.79 10.03 -6.63
C GLY A 48 21.41 11.40 -6.38
N ASN A 49 20.62 12.47 -6.44
CA ASN A 49 21.07 13.81 -6.07
C ASN A 49 21.33 13.96 -4.56
N ILE A 50 20.69 13.13 -3.72
CA ILE A 50 20.90 13.11 -2.25
C ILE A 50 22.12 12.25 -1.91
N SER A 51 22.18 11.02 -2.43
CA SER A 51 23.27 10.06 -2.21
C SER A 51 23.27 8.98 -3.30
N LEU A 52 24.44 8.75 -3.89
CA LEU A 52 24.63 7.67 -4.86
C LEU A 52 24.36 6.29 -4.25
N GLY A 53 24.82 6.06 -3.01
CA GLY A 53 24.54 4.83 -2.27
C GLY A 53 23.04 4.58 -2.12
N LEU A 54 22.27 5.62 -1.81
CA LEU A 54 20.81 5.53 -1.70
C LEU A 54 20.14 5.24 -3.05
N ALA A 55 20.65 5.79 -4.15
CA ALA A 55 20.14 5.48 -5.49
C ALA A 55 20.34 4.01 -5.86
N PHE A 56 21.48 3.41 -5.51
CA PHE A 56 21.71 1.98 -5.73
C PHE A 56 20.77 1.12 -4.87
N VAL A 57 20.58 1.48 -3.60
CA VAL A 57 19.63 0.78 -2.72
C VAL A 57 18.22 0.86 -3.27
N TYR A 58 17.76 2.06 -3.65
CA TYR A 58 16.46 2.26 -4.26
C TYR A 58 16.33 1.51 -5.59
N GLY A 59 17.36 1.54 -6.45
CA GLY A 59 17.38 0.81 -7.72
C GLY A 59 17.22 -0.70 -7.54
N ALA A 60 17.91 -1.29 -6.55
CA ALA A 60 17.77 -2.70 -6.21
C ALA A 60 16.35 -3.04 -5.71
N VAL A 61 15.80 -2.21 -4.81
CA VAL A 61 14.41 -2.35 -4.32
C VAL A 61 13.40 -2.21 -5.46
N ALA A 62 13.57 -1.23 -6.35
CA ALA A 62 12.73 -1.00 -7.50
C ALA A 62 12.78 -2.18 -8.49
N ALA A 63 13.97 -2.75 -8.73
CA ALA A 63 14.13 -3.93 -9.59
C ALA A 63 13.44 -5.17 -8.98
N ALA A 64 13.61 -5.41 -7.68
CA ALA A 64 12.94 -6.49 -6.96
C ALA A 64 11.41 -6.31 -6.98
N TRP A 65 10.93 -5.08 -6.77
CA TRP A 65 9.51 -4.73 -6.83
C TRP A 65 8.94 -4.94 -8.24
N PHE A 66 9.65 -4.48 -9.26
CA PHE A 66 9.28 -4.71 -10.65
C PHE A 66 9.20 -6.21 -10.97
N ALA A 67 10.18 -7.00 -10.56
CA ALA A 67 10.18 -8.44 -10.76
C ALA A 67 9.00 -9.12 -10.04
N LEU A 68 8.73 -8.74 -8.80
CA LEU A 68 7.61 -9.25 -8.00
C LEU A 68 6.27 -8.99 -8.69
N PHE A 69 6.07 -7.79 -9.26
CA PHE A 69 4.82 -7.35 -9.87
C PHE A 69 4.79 -7.44 -11.41
N ALA A 70 5.82 -8.02 -12.05
CA ALA A 70 5.92 -8.07 -13.51
C ALA A 70 4.72 -8.78 -14.18
N ARG A 71 4.10 -9.75 -13.49
CA ARG A 71 2.90 -10.45 -14.01
C ARG A 71 1.58 -9.73 -13.71
N GLU A 72 1.57 -8.79 -12.76
CA GLU A 72 0.38 -8.00 -12.36
C GLU A 72 0.79 -6.53 -12.11
N PRO A 73 1.20 -5.79 -13.15
CA PRO A 73 1.78 -4.45 -13.00
C PRO A 73 0.83 -3.43 -12.36
N GLY A 74 -0.49 -3.60 -12.51
CA GLY A 74 -1.48 -2.77 -11.83
C GLY A 74 -1.41 -2.86 -10.30
N ALA A 75 -1.04 -4.04 -9.76
CA ALA A 75 -0.81 -4.19 -8.32
C ALA A 75 0.52 -3.54 -7.89
N GLY A 76 1.50 -3.45 -8.81
CA GLY A 76 2.81 -2.85 -8.55
C GLY A 76 2.78 -1.34 -8.32
N VAL A 77 1.73 -0.64 -8.72
CA VAL A 77 1.53 0.80 -8.42
C VAL A 77 0.66 1.04 -7.18
N ALA A 78 0.11 -0.02 -6.59
CA ALA A 78 -0.85 0.09 -5.50
C ALA A 78 -0.25 0.62 -4.20
N PHE A 79 1.08 0.58 -4.03
CA PHE A 79 1.76 1.24 -2.90
C PHE A 79 1.48 2.75 -2.84
N ALA A 80 1.21 3.38 -4.00
CA ALA A 80 0.90 4.81 -4.06
C ALA A 80 -0.50 5.15 -3.52
N LEU A 81 -1.35 4.15 -3.24
CA LEU A 81 -2.65 4.37 -2.62
C LEU A 81 -2.53 4.78 -1.17
N GLY A 82 -1.49 4.32 -0.45
CA GLY A 82 -1.28 4.67 0.96
C GLY A 82 -1.24 6.19 1.16
N PRO A 83 -0.30 6.91 0.52
CA PRO A 83 -0.20 8.36 0.63
C PRO A 83 -1.47 9.13 0.21
N LEU A 84 -2.27 8.56 -0.70
CA LEU A 84 -3.54 9.14 -1.13
C LEU A 84 -4.64 8.96 -0.09
N PHE A 85 -4.65 7.81 0.61
CA PHE A 85 -5.63 7.50 1.65
C PHE A 85 -5.28 8.05 3.03
N ALA A 86 -4.00 8.26 3.30
CA ALA A 86 -3.50 8.79 4.57
C ALA A 86 -4.15 10.11 5.02
N PRO A 87 -4.19 11.18 4.19
CA PRO A 87 -4.82 12.45 4.61
C PRO A 87 -6.33 12.34 4.82
N LEU A 88 -6.96 11.27 4.30
CA LEU A 88 -8.39 11.01 4.47
C LEU A 88 -8.68 10.11 5.68
N GLY A 89 -7.65 9.64 6.40
CA GLY A 89 -7.78 8.60 7.43
C GLY A 89 -8.27 7.25 6.87
N ALA A 90 -8.20 7.06 5.55
CA ALA A 90 -8.81 5.95 4.83
C ALA A 90 -7.86 4.77 4.61
N LEU A 91 -6.70 4.76 5.28
CA LEU A 91 -5.73 3.67 5.18
C LEU A 91 -6.34 2.31 5.52
N GLY A 92 -7.34 2.27 6.42
CA GLY A 92 -8.12 1.06 6.74
C GLY A 92 -8.84 0.43 5.53
N LEU A 93 -8.98 1.16 4.41
CA LEU A 93 -9.55 0.64 3.15
C LEU A 93 -8.52 -0.06 2.26
N LEU A 94 -7.22 0.00 2.58
CA LEU A 94 -6.17 -0.63 1.79
C LEU A 94 -6.44 -2.13 1.55
N PRO A 95 -6.79 -2.95 2.57
CA PRO A 95 -7.09 -4.36 2.35
C PRO A 95 -8.24 -4.57 1.35
N LEU A 96 -9.27 -3.71 1.39
CA LEU A 96 -10.42 -3.78 0.49
C LEU A 96 -10.04 -3.43 -0.96
N VAL A 97 -9.29 -2.35 -1.17
CA VAL A 97 -8.87 -1.93 -2.52
C VAL A 97 -7.94 -2.97 -3.14
N LEU A 98 -7.09 -3.59 -2.32
CA LEU A 98 -6.16 -4.63 -2.74
C LEU A 98 -6.80 -6.02 -2.86
N PHE A 99 -8.07 -6.18 -2.49
CA PHE A 99 -8.79 -7.46 -2.53
C PHE A 99 -8.80 -8.11 -3.93
N ARG A 100 -8.79 -7.29 -4.99
CA ARG A 100 -8.77 -7.76 -6.39
C ARG A 100 -7.43 -8.39 -6.82
N ILE A 101 -6.36 -8.23 -6.05
CA ILE A 101 -5.07 -8.85 -6.33
C ILE A 101 -5.15 -10.34 -6.03
N ARG A 102 -4.89 -11.17 -7.05
CA ARG A 102 -5.06 -12.63 -6.97
C ARG A 102 -4.04 -13.29 -6.05
N SER A 103 -2.79 -12.83 -6.09
CA SER A 103 -1.71 -13.39 -5.28
C SER A 103 -1.74 -12.84 -3.86
N THR A 104 -1.89 -13.74 -2.88
CA THR A 104 -1.84 -13.42 -1.44
C THR A 104 -0.54 -12.71 -1.06
N ALA A 105 0.61 -13.19 -1.56
CA ALA A 105 1.91 -12.58 -1.28
C ALA A 105 1.99 -11.16 -1.84
N ARG A 106 1.63 -10.96 -3.11
CA ARG A 106 1.66 -9.62 -3.75
C ARG A 106 0.74 -8.63 -3.05
N ARG A 107 -0.43 -9.10 -2.61
CA ARG A 107 -1.39 -8.29 -1.86
C ARG A 107 -0.82 -7.86 -0.52
N ALA A 108 -0.18 -8.77 0.20
CA ALA A 108 0.51 -8.47 1.46
C ALA A 108 1.62 -7.43 1.26
N PHE A 109 2.50 -7.66 0.27
CA PHE A 109 3.59 -6.74 -0.05
C PHE A 109 3.06 -5.36 -0.47
N ALA A 110 2.01 -5.30 -1.31
CA ALA A 110 1.42 -4.04 -1.74
C ALA A 110 0.85 -3.23 -0.56
N ALA A 111 0.16 -3.89 0.38
CA ALA A 111 -0.37 -3.24 1.57
C ALA A 111 0.75 -2.74 2.50
N ALA A 112 1.74 -3.60 2.79
CA ALA A 112 2.87 -3.23 3.63
C ALA A 112 3.67 -2.06 3.02
N ALA A 113 3.94 -2.10 1.72
CA ALA A 113 4.62 -1.01 1.02
C ALA A 113 3.80 0.28 1.01
N ALA A 114 2.46 0.20 0.91
CA ALA A 114 1.61 1.40 1.00
C ALA A 114 1.76 2.10 2.36
N VAL A 115 1.82 1.35 3.46
CA VAL A 115 2.07 1.89 4.81
C VAL A 115 3.45 2.52 4.91
N VAL A 116 4.51 1.80 4.50
CA VAL A 116 5.89 2.31 4.55
C VAL A 116 6.04 3.59 3.72
N VAL A 117 5.53 3.61 2.49
CA VAL A 117 5.59 4.80 1.63
C VAL A 117 4.81 5.95 2.26
N THR A 118 3.64 5.69 2.84
CA THR A 118 2.86 6.71 3.57
C THR A 118 3.68 7.36 4.69
N ALA A 119 4.38 6.57 5.49
CA ALA A 119 5.23 7.11 6.55
C ALA A 119 6.39 7.94 6.00
N VAL A 120 7.00 7.51 4.90
CA VAL A 120 8.02 8.32 4.21
C VAL A 120 7.43 9.65 3.75
N VAL A 121 6.22 9.67 3.19
CA VAL A 121 5.53 10.91 2.80
C VAL A 121 5.29 11.81 4.00
N ALA A 122 4.84 11.24 5.10
CA ALA A 122 4.55 11.99 6.31
C ALA A 122 5.81 12.69 6.83
N VAL A 123 6.93 11.96 6.87
CA VAL A 123 8.25 12.51 7.22
C VAL A 123 8.66 13.64 6.27
N ILE A 124 8.55 13.44 4.96
CA ILE A 124 8.92 14.46 3.95
C ILE A 124 8.06 15.72 4.10
N ARG A 125 6.77 15.58 4.39
CA ARG A 125 5.83 16.70 4.54
C ARG A 125 5.88 17.35 5.93
N GLY A 126 6.68 16.82 6.85
CA GLY A 126 6.69 17.28 8.25
C GLY A 126 5.36 17.04 8.98
N THR A 127 4.55 16.10 8.49
CA THR A 127 3.30 15.70 9.15
C THR A 127 3.54 14.52 10.07
N GLY A 128 2.70 14.36 11.08
CA GLY A 128 2.78 13.21 11.99
C GLY A 128 2.78 11.87 11.25
N LEU A 129 3.50 10.88 11.78
CA LEU A 129 3.52 9.52 11.24
C LEU A 129 2.09 8.94 11.16
N PRO A 130 1.81 8.06 10.18
CA PRO A 130 0.51 7.40 10.09
C PRO A 130 0.22 6.72 11.43
N PHE A 131 -1.02 6.90 11.89
CA PHE A 131 -1.57 6.38 13.13
C PHE A 131 -0.88 6.77 14.44
N THR A 132 0.29 7.37 14.47
CA THR A 132 0.92 7.80 15.74
C THR A 132 0.85 9.31 15.93
N GLY A 133 0.71 10.09 14.86
CA GLY A 133 0.64 11.54 14.92
C GLY A 133 1.93 12.23 15.40
N GLU A 134 2.91 11.46 15.89
CA GLU A 134 4.21 11.94 16.33
C GLU A 134 4.90 12.70 15.21
N GLN A 135 5.22 13.96 15.49
CA GLN A 135 6.06 14.79 14.64
C GLN A 135 7.46 14.19 14.64
N THR A 136 7.97 13.83 13.46
CA THR A 136 9.27 13.16 13.39
C THR A 136 10.43 14.15 13.48
N PRO A 137 11.34 14.03 14.47
CA PRO A 137 12.55 14.84 14.54
C PRO A 137 13.70 14.17 13.76
N VAL A 138 13.47 13.75 12.50
CA VAL A 138 14.48 12.98 11.77
C VAL A 138 14.97 13.71 10.53
N SER A 139 16.09 14.41 10.72
CA SER A 139 17.08 14.59 9.67
C SER A 139 17.85 13.28 9.53
N LEU A 140 17.52 12.43 8.56
CA LEU A 140 18.43 11.37 8.13
C LEU A 140 19.65 12.07 7.53
N SER A 141 20.76 12.14 8.27
CA SER A 141 22.05 12.62 7.79
C SER A 141 22.64 11.61 6.77
N LEU A 142 21.97 11.49 5.62
CA LEU A 142 22.36 10.65 4.48
C LEU A 142 23.18 11.42 3.43
N HIS A 143 23.47 12.69 3.68
CA HIS A 143 24.32 13.48 2.81
C HIS A 143 25.74 12.90 2.80
N GLY A 144 26.22 12.51 1.62
CA GLY A 144 27.62 12.08 1.40
C GLY A 144 27.92 10.61 1.68
N THR A 145 26.93 9.73 1.86
CA THR A 145 27.20 8.28 1.85
C THR A 145 27.43 7.78 0.42
N ASP A 146 28.69 7.50 0.07
CA ASP A 146 29.08 7.03 -1.27
C ASP A 146 28.81 5.53 -1.50
N GLY A 147 28.72 4.74 -0.43
CA GLY A 147 28.55 3.28 -0.50
C GLY A 147 27.10 2.80 -0.36
N PRO A 148 26.65 1.78 -1.12
CA PRO A 148 25.30 1.23 -1.03
C PRO A 148 25.02 0.49 0.29
N LEU A 149 26.00 -0.24 0.85
CA LEU A 149 25.84 -0.94 2.13
C LEU A 149 25.64 0.03 3.32
N PRO A 150 26.46 1.08 3.49
CA PRO A 150 26.22 2.10 4.51
C PRO A 150 24.84 2.74 4.40
N ALA A 151 24.39 3.09 3.19
CA ALA A 151 23.06 3.65 2.96
C ALA A 151 21.95 2.66 3.36
N ALA A 152 22.08 1.37 2.99
CA ALA A 152 21.14 0.34 3.38
C ALA A 152 21.09 0.13 4.90
N ARG A 153 22.24 0.16 5.57
CA ARG A 153 22.33 -0.01 7.03
C ARG A 153 21.76 1.21 7.77
N ALA A 154 22.01 2.42 7.29
CA ALA A 154 21.39 3.63 7.81
C ALA A 154 19.87 3.59 7.67
N LEU A 155 19.36 3.14 6.52
CA LEU A 155 17.92 2.94 6.32
C LEU A 155 17.36 1.88 7.27
N TRP A 156 18.02 0.74 7.40
CA TRP A 156 17.59 -0.34 8.28
C TRP A 156 17.57 0.08 9.76
N THR A 157 18.59 0.80 10.22
CA THR A 157 18.66 1.29 11.60
C THR A 157 17.57 2.32 11.88
N ALA A 158 17.28 3.21 10.93
CA ALA A 158 16.16 4.16 11.05
C ALA A 158 14.79 3.44 11.11
N LEU A 159 14.59 2.37 10.34
CA LEU A 159 13.39 1.53 10.41
C LEU A 159 13.31 0.74 11.73
N ALA A 160 14.42 0.16 12.18
CA ALA A 160 14.48 -0.63 13.40
C ALA A 160 14.24 0.22 14.66
N ALA A 161 14.59 1.52 14.61
CA ALA A 161 14.25 2.48 15.65
C ALA A 161 12.74 2.79 15.74
N ARG A 162 11.93 2.33 14.78
CA ARG A 162 10.47 2.56 14.71
C ARG A 162 9.73 1.22 14.59
N PRO A 163 9.70 0.40 15.65
CA PRO A 163 9.03 -0.89 15.63
C PRO A 163 7.53 -0.78 15.30
N GLU A 164 6.91 0.35 15.64
CA GLU A 164 5.49 0.62 15.39
C GLU A 164 5.16 0.65 13.90
N LEU A 165 5.99 1.29 13.07
CA LEU A 165 5.84 1.30 11.62
C LEU A 165 5.93 -0.13 11.04
N LEU A 166 6.86 -0.94 11.56
CA LEU A 166 7.04 -2.32 11.12
C LEU A 166 5.83 -3.17 11.49
N LEU A 167 5.31 -3.00 12.71
CA LEU A 167 4.11 -3.68 13.18
C LEU A 167 2.89 -3.30 12.35
N GLU A 168 2.71 -2.03 12.02
CA GLU A 168 1.62 -1.58 11.14
C GLU A 168 1.74 -2.17 9.73
N ALA A 169 2.92 -2.08 9.12
CA ALA A 169 3.14 -2.62 7.78
C ALA A 169 2.87 -4.14 7.75
N LEU A 170 3.26 -4.86 8.81
CA LEU A 170 2.95 -6.27 9.00
C LEU A 170 1.46 -6.51 9.22
N ALA A 171 0.79 -5.73 10.07
CA ALA A 171 -0.63 -5.86 10.36
C ALA A 171 -1.47 -5.64 9.10
N PHE A 172 -1.19 -4.59 8.32
CA PHE A 172 -1.86 -4.33 7.04
C PHE A 172 -1.51 -5.36 5.97
N GLY A 173 -0.26 -5.80 5.91
CA GLY A 173 0.16 -6.90 5.04
C GLY A 173 -0.62 -8.19 5.31
N ALA A 174 -0.69 -8.58 6.58
CA ALA A 174 -1.43 -9.76 7.04
C ALA A 174 -2.93 -9.59 6.83
N ALA A 175 -3.49 -8.42 7.17
CA ALA A 175 -4.90 -8.12 6.96
C ALA A 175 -5.28 -8.26 5.48
N ALA A 176 -4.52 -7.62 4.60
CA ALA A 176 -4.73 -7.74 3.16
C ALA A 176 -4.60 -9.20 2.72
N ALA A 177 -3.55 -9.93 3.16
CA ALA A 177 -3.36 -11.34 2.83
C ALA A 177 -4.53 -12.24 3.24
N LEU A 178 -5.04 -12.08 4.45
CA LEU A 178 -6.05 -12.95 5.05
C LEU A 178 -7.48 -12.63 4.61
N LEU A 179 -7.73 -11.40 4.14
CA LEU A 179 -9.08 -10.90 3.86
C LEU A 179 -9.95 -11.82 2.99
N PRO A 180 -9.48 -12.41 1.87
CA PRO A 180 -10.34 -13.31 1.08
C PRO A 180 -10.67 -14.62 1.78
N TYR A 181 -9.76 -15.15 2.60
CA TYR A 181 -10.01 -16.38 3.36
C TYR A 181 -11.04 -16.15 4.46
N VAL A 182 -11.01 -14.96 5.07
CA VAL A 182 -11.98 -14.54 6.08
C VAL A 182 -13.33 -14.27 5.43
N ALA A 183 -13.37 -13.54 4.31
CA ALA A 183 -14.60 -13.25 3.60
C ALA A 183 -15.36 -14.52 3.18
N ALA A 184 -14.63 -15.57 2.78
CA ALA A 184 -15.22 -16.88 2.44
C ALA A 184 -15.88 -17.60 3.62
N ARG A 185 -15.55 -17.23 4.87
CA ARG A 185 -16.12 -17.82 6.10
C ARG A 185 -17.35 -17.07 6.63
N GLY A 186 -17.78 -16.00 5.94
CA GLY A 186 -19.00 -15.27 6.24
C GLY A 186 -18.85 -14.11 7.22
N VAL A 187 -19.98 -13.49 7.55
CA VAL A 187 -20.07 -12.20 8.24
C VAL A 187 -19.44 -12.19 9.64
N TRP A 188 -19.56 -13.29 10.39
CA TRP A 188 -18.96 -13.40 11.72
C TRP A 188 -17.44 -13.46 11.68
N ALA A 189 -16.87 -14.15 10.68
CA ALA A 189 -15.44 -14.17 10.48
C ALA A 189 -14.92 -12.77 10.12
N LEU A 190 -15.64 -12.01 9.29
CA LEU A 190 -15.31 -10.61 8.96
C LEU A 190 -15.37 -9.71 10.19
N ALA A 191 -16.38 -9.85 11.05
CA ALA A 191 -16.49 -9.09 12.29
C ALA A 191 -15.31 -9.36 13.25
N VAL A 192 -14.98 -10.64 13.47
CA VAL A 192 -13.83 -11.03 14.30
C VAL A 192 -12.53 -10.49 13.70
N PHE A 193 -12.35 -10.63 12.39
CA PHE A 193 -11.18 -10.10 11.70
C PHE A 193 -11.05 -8.58 11.83
N GLY A 194 -12.14 -7.84 11.63
CA GLY A 194 -12.16 -6.39 11.81
C GLY A 194 -11.76 -5.99 13.23
N GLY A 195 -12.31 -6.66 14.23
CA GLY A 195 -11.94 -6.48 15.64
C GLY A 195 -10.46 -6.76 15.90
N THR A 196 -9.93 -7.88 15.38
CA THR A 196 -8.51 -8.25 15.53
C THR A 196 -7.58 -7.23 14.88
N VAL A 197 -7.91 -6.74 13.68
CA VAL A 197 -7.10 -5.71 13.00
C VAL A 197 -7.12 -4.40 13.79
N MET A 198 -8.27 -3.98 14.31
CA MET A 198 -8.36 -2.80 15.18
C MET A 198 -7.52 -2.96 16.45
N VAL A 199 -7.62 -4.11 17.12
CA VAL A 199 -6.83 -4.38 18.33
C VAL A 199 -5.33 -4.37 18.02
N ALA A 200 -4.91 -5.03 16.94
CA ALA A 200 -3.50 -5.11 16.57
C ALA A 200 -2.87 -3.77 16.17
N THR A 201 -3.69 -2.78 15.80
CA THR A 201 -3.22 -1.48 15.29
C THR A 201 -3.48 -0.33 16.24
N VAL A 202 -4.58 -0.31 16.99
CA VAL A 202 -4.95 0.82 17.87
C VAL A 202 -4.34 0.69 19.27
N LEU A 203 -4.31 -0.52 19.85
CA LEU A 203 -3.79 -0.72 21.21
C LEU A 203 -2.31 -0.35 21.38
N PRO A 204 -1.42 -0.61 20.41
CA PRO A 204 -0.01 -0.23 20.55
C PRO A 204 0.24 1.28 20.51
N LEU A 205 -0.64 2.07 19.87
CA LEU A 205 -0.29 3.40 19.38
C LEU A 205 -0.89 4.57 20.18
N GLY A 206 -1.79 4.30 21.13
CA GLY A 206 -2.20 5.21 22.23
C GLY A 206 -2.94 6.52 21.90
N ASP A 207 -2.56 7.25 20.83
CA ASP A 207 -2.83 8.68 20.67
C ASP A 207 -3.38 9.05 19.27
N VAL A 208 -4.15 8.14 18.68
CA VAL A 208 -4.64 8.23 17.29
C VAL A 208 -6.09 8.72 17.25
N SER A 209 -6.45 9.53 16.25
CA SER A 209 -7.85 9.66 15.85
C SER A 209 -8.36 8.32 15.30
N ALA A 210 -8.87 7.46 16.18
CA ALA A 210 -9.29 6.10 15.84
C ALA A 210 -10.53 6.07 14.93
N VAL A 211 -11.34 7.14 14.94
CA VAL A 211 -12.64 7.22 14.25
C VAL A 211 -12.58 6.93 12.75
N PRO A 212 -11.79 7.64 11.92
CA PRO A 212 -11.75 7.38 10.47
C PRO A 212 -11.23 5.97 10.14
N PHE A 213 -10.27 5.48 10.94
CA PHE A 213 -9.71 4.15 10.77
C PHE A 213 -10.70 3.03 11.11
N VAL A 214 -11.39 3.17 12.25
CA VAL A 214 -12.45 2.26 12.68
C VAL A 214 -13.57 2.23 11.65
N ALA A 215 -14.00 3.40 11.17
CA ALA A 215 -15.01 3.52 10.12
C ALA A 215 -14.58 2.80 8.82
N ALA A 216 -13.32 2.94 8.41
CA ALA A 216 -12.79 2.27 7.22
C ALA A 216 -12.78 0.74 7.35
N ILE A 217 -12.41 0.19 8.51
CA ILE A 217 -12.45 -1.26 8.75
C ILE A 217 -13.89 -1.77 8.75
N TRP A 218 -14.81 -1.07 9.42
CA TRP A 218 -16.24 -1.43 9.41
C TRP A 218 -16.81 -1.39 8.00
N LEU A 219 -16.49 -0.34 7.22
CA LEU A 219 -16.91 -0.24 5.83
C LEU A 219 -16.38 -1.40 4.99
N THR A 220 -15.13 -1.81 5.19
CA THR A 220 -14.56 -3.02 4.56
C THR A 220 -15.35 -4.27 4.89
N CYS A 221 -15.69 -4.46 6.17
CA CYS A 221 -16.48 -5.60 6.62
C CYS A 221 -17.89 -5.58 6.03
N VAL A 222 -18.56 -4.43 6.02
CA VAL A 222 -19.90 -4.25 5.46
C VAL A 222 -19.91 -4.54 3.96
N VAL A 223 -19.00 -3.94 3.19
CA VAL A 223 -18.90 -4.14 1.73
C VAL A 223 -18.73 -5.62 1.38
N LEU A 224 -17.92 -6.36 2.14
CA LEU A 224 -17.70 -7.79 1.92
C LEU A 224 -18.81 -8.68 2.48
N ALA A 225 -19.60 -8.18 3.44
CA ALA A 225 -20.74 -8.89 4.02
C ALA A 225 -21.99 -8.82 3.14
N VAL A 226 -22.13 -7.80 2.27
CA VAL A 226 -23.25 -7.70 1.32
C VAL A 226 -23.15 -8.88 0.34
N PRO A 227 -24.11 -9.82 0.35
CA PRO A 227 -24.10 -10.92 -0.61
C PRO A 227 -24.29 -10.36 -2.02
N ASP A 228 -23.53 -10.88 -2.98
CA ASP A 228 -23.78 -10.64 -4.39
C ASP A 228 -25.15 -11.27 -4.73
N LYS A 229 -26.21 -10.46 -4.70
CA LYS A 229 -27.60 -10.96 -4.91
C LYS A 229 -27.74 -11.65 -6.28
N ALA A 230 -26.87 -11.32 -7.24
CA ALA A 230 -26.85 -11.91 -8.57
C ALA A 230 -26.43 -13.40 -8.59
N ALA A 231 -25.56 -13.86 -7.67
CA ALA A 231 -25.07 -15.24 -7.65
C ALA A 231 -26.10 -16.23 -7.09
N ARG A 232 -27.09 -15.77 -6.30
CA ARG A 232 -28.13 -16.64 -5.72
C ARG A 232 -29.25 -16.99 -6.70
N VAL A 233 -29.46 -16.20 -7.74
CA VAL A 233 -30.50 -16.46 -8.74
C VAL A 233 -30.11 -17.60 -9.70
N TYR A 234 -28.81 -17.82 -9.93
CA TYR A 234 -28.31 -18.93 -10.78
C TYR A 234 -28.15 -20.28 -10.06
N HIS A 235 -28.19 -20.29 -8.72
CA HIS A 235 -28.16 -21.52 -7.91
C HIS A 235 -29.53 -21.90 -7.34
N ALA A 236 -30.63 -21.41 -7.95
CA ALA A 236 -31.94 -22.01 -7.71
C ALA A 236 -31.83 -23.53 -7.98
N PRO A 237 -32.16 -24.38 -7.00
CA PRO A 237 -31.92 -25.81 -7.12
C PRO A 237 -32.72 -26.39 -8.29
N ARG A 238 -32.01 -27.03 -9.22
CA ARG A 238 -32.53 -27.83 -10.35
C ARG A 238 -33.49 -28.97 -9.94
N LYS A 239 -33.83 -29.09 -8.66
CA LYS A 239 -34.76 -30.08 -8.11
C LYS A 239 -36.23 -29.81 -8.44
N MET A 240 -36.60 -28.65 -8.97
CA MET A 240 -37.98 -28.38 -9.39
C MET A 240 -38.33 -28.89 -10.80
N LEU A 241 -37.34 -29.26 -11.63
CA LEU A 241 -37.59 -29.75 -13.00
C LEU A 241 -37.73 -31.27 -13.09
N GLU A 242 -37.37 -32.02 -12.04
CA GLU A 242 -37.54 -33.49 -12.01
C GLU A 242 -38.93 -33.92 -11.50
N HIS A 243 -39.77 -33.00 -11.02
CA HIS A 243 -41.13 -33.30 -10.54
C HIS A 243 -42.22 -33.17 -11.62
N PHE A 244 -41.85 -32.79 -12.85
CA PHE A 244 -42.78 -32.65 -13.98
C PHE A 244 -42.51 -33.67 -15.11
N SER A 245 -41.71 -34.70 -14.84
CA SER A 245 -41.40 -35.77 -15.80
C SER A 245 -41.71 -37.17 -15.26
N GLY A 246 -42.71 -37.30 -14.40
CA GLY A 246 -43.23 -38.57 -13.89
C GLY A 246 -44.69 -38.76 -14.28
#